data_AF-A0A940DDH5-F1
#
_entry.id   AF-A0A940DDH5-F1
#
_cell.length_a   1.000
_cell.length_b   1.000
_cell.length_c   1.000
_cell.angle_alpha   90.00
_cell.angle_beta   90.00
_cell.angle_gamma   90.00
#
_symmetry.space_group_name_H-M   'P 1'
#
loop_
_entity.id
_entity.type
_entity.pdbx_description
1 polymer ?
#
loop_
_entity_poly.entity_id
_entity_poly.type
_entity_poly.pdbx_seq_one_letter_code
_entity_poly.pdbx_strand_id
1 'polypeptide(L)'
;MSGCTGSVTYYTCLYEGGGDIGGGDDDCDGTCTDCESTDWTSDGIGREAKTVATCNTDTCECSKMSSRRCIASYYGLAFPQLGSTGTGCTRCPSPGTSVAGDNRTITKCYSTRGSDATGTFEYTQNCYYTSE
;
A
#
# COMPACT_ATOMS: atom_id res chain seq x y z
N MET A 1 -6.29 35.44 1.24
CA MET A 1 -5.48 34.46 0.47
C MET A 1 -4.12 34.38 1.14
N SER A 2 -3.87 33.33 1.93
CA SER A 2 -2.54 33.05 2.48
C SER A 2 -2.35 31.56 2.38
N GLY A 3 -1.46 31.16 1.46
CA GLY A 3 -1.13 29.77 1.19
C GLY A 3 -0.24 29.21 2.29
N CYS A 4 -0.55 28.00 2.72
CA CYS A 4 0.36 27.15 3.48
C CYS A 4 0.59 25.90 2.64
N THR A 5 1.60 25.94 1.76
CA THR A 5 2.15 24.75 1.10
C THR A 5 3.08 24.05 2.08
N GLY A 6 2.52 23.15 2.89
CA GLY A 6 3.31 22.18 3.64
C GLY A 6 3.68 21.02 2.74
N SER A 7 4.89 21.01 2.19
CA SER A 7 5.44 19.82 1.53
C SER A 7 5.87 18.83 2.60
N VAL A 8 5.13 17.73 2.75
CA VAL A 8 5.56 16.60 3.59
C VAL A 8 6.43 15.68 2.75
N THR A 9 7.73 15.73 2.98
CA THR A 9 8.68 14.75 2.45
C THR A 9 8.64 13.52 3.37
N TYR A 10 8.16 12.39 2.86
CA TYR A 10 8.14 11.15 3.62
C TYR A 10 9.42 10.36 3.37
N TYR A 11 10.11 10.02 4.45
CA TYR A 11 11.18 9.02 4.44
C TYR A 11 10.53 7.65 4.45
N THR A 12 10.74 6.84 3.41
CA THR A 12 10.55 5.39 3.48
C THR A 12 11.50 4.88 4.56
N CYS A 13 10.96 4.41 5.68
CA CYS A 13 11.77 3.71 6.68
C CYS A 13 12.33 2.45 6.04
N LEU A 14 13.62 2.49 5.71
CA LEU A 14 14.42 1.29 5.45
C LEU A 14 14.52 0.57 6.79
N TYR A 15 13.79 -0.54 6.93
CA TYR A 15 14.07 -1.47 8.01
C TYR A 15 15.28 -2.31 7.56
N GLU A 16 16.46 -1.82 7.88
CA GLU A 16 17.70 -2.62 7.85
C GLU A 16 17.80 -3.35 9.19
N GLY A 17 17.25 -4.56 9.23
CA GLY A 17 17.34 -5.43 10.41
C GLY A 17 16.83 -6.81 10.02
N GLY A 18 17.67 -7.69 9.52
CA GLY A 18 18.57 -8.45 10.38
C GLY A 18 18.08 -9.90 10.39
N GLY A 19 18.42 -10.63 9.33
CA GLY A 19 18.25 -12.07 9.21
C GLY A 19 19.61 -12.66 8.85
N ASP A 20 20.23 -13.29 9.83
CA ASP A 20 21.49 -14.05 9.83
C ASP A 20 22.71 -13.43 9.13
N ILE A 21 23.65 -12.99 9.97
CA ILE A 21 25.08 -12.99 9.66
C ILE A 21 25.49 -14.46 9.61
N GLY A 22 25.23 -15.12 8.49
CA GLY A 22 25.88 -16.37 8.11
C GLY A 22 27.34 -16.08 7.77
N GLY A 23 28.16 -15.87 8.81
CA GLY A 23 29.59 -15.76 8.65
C GLY A 23 30.17 -17.09 8.15
N GLY A 24 30.92 -17.01 7.06
CA GLY A 24 31.78 -18.07 6.56
C GLY A 24 32.49 -17.57 5.32
N ASP A 25 33.75 -17.17 5.47
CA ASP A 25 34.66 -16.90 4.36
C ASP A 25 34.89 -18.17 3.53
N ASP A 26 33.93 -18.61 2.71
CA ASP A 26 34.08 -19.70 1.75
C ASP A 26 32.98 -19.57 0.67
N ASP A 27 33.41 -19.28 -0.57
CA ASP A 27 32.66 -19.26 -1.84
C ASP A 27 31.13 -19.05 -1.74
N CYS A 28 30.69 -17.81 -1.96
CA CYS A 28 29.30 -17.57 -2.33
C CYS A 28 28.98 -18.38 -3.59
N ASP A 29 28.08 -19.36 -3.47
CA ASP A 29 27.70 -20.29 -4.55
C ASP A 29 26.77 -19.66 -5.59
N GLY A 30 26.57 -18.33 -5.50
CA GLY A 30 25.67 -17.55 -6.33
C GLY A 30 24.21 -17.66 -5.92
N THR A 31 23.89 -18.24 -4.75
CA THR A 31 22.52 -18.40 -4.28
C THR A 31 22.28 -17.72 -2.93
N CYS A 32 21.06 -17.22 -2.73
CA CYS A 32 20.62 -16.69 -1.43
C CYS A 32 19.54 -17.59 -0.85
N THR A 33 19.82 -18.17 0.31
CA THR A 33 18.82 -18.91 1.09
C THR A 33 17.70 -17.98 1.54
N ASP A 34 16.46 -18.47 1.50
CA ASP A 34 15.24 -17.77 1.94
C ASP A 34 14.99 -16.39 1.28
N CYS A 35 15.48 -16.17 0.06
CA CYS A 35 15.37 -14.88 -0.64
C CYS A 35 14.17 -14.78 -1.61
N GLU A 36 12.97 -15.02 -1.09
CA GLU A 36 11.75 -15.06 -1.91
C GLU A 36 10.92 -13.78 -1.82
N SER A 37 10.37 -13.38 -2.98
CA SER A 37 9.34 -12.34 -3.06
C SER A 37 7.97 -12.94 -2.79
N THR A 38 7.05 -12.14 -2.27
CA THR A 38 5.63 -12.49 -2.17
C THR A 38 4.81 -11.58 -3.05
N ASP A 39 3.74 -12.12 -3.62
CA ASP A 39 2.71 -11.29 -4.22
C ASP A 39 1.92 -10.50 -3.16
N TRP A 40 1.04 -9.62 -3.62
CA TRP A 40 0.13 -8.92 -2.74
C TRP A 40 -0.82 -9.92 -2.06
N THR A 41 -0.77 -9.96 -0.73
CA THR A 41 -1.63 -10.80 0.10
C THR A 41 -2.31 -9.98 1.18
N SER A 42 -3.41 -10.48 1.73
CA SER A 42 -4.17 -9.81 2.78
C SER A 42 -3.29 -9.51 3.99
N ASP A 43 -3.23 -8.25 4.40
CA ASP A 43 -2.48 -7.77 5.57
C ASP A 43 -3.45 -7.04 6.52
N GLY A 44 -4.59 -7.67 6.83
CA GLY A 44 -5.64 -7.11 7.68
C GLY A 44 -6.73 -6.36 6.92
N ILE A 45 -7.60 -5.66 7.66
CA ILE A 45 -8.80 -5.04 7.09
C ILE A 45 -8.41 -3.89 6.14
N GLY A 46 -8.86 -4.00 4.89
CA GLY A 46 -8.70 -2.94 3.91
C GLY A 46 -7.28 -2.81 3.36
N ARG A 47 -6.38 -3.75 3.65
CA ARG A 47 -4.96 -3.70 3.30
C ARG A 47 -4.46 -4.98 2.68
N GLU A 48 -3.43 -4.80 1.86
CA GLU A 48 -2.60 -5.88 1.36
C GLU A 48 -1.12 -5.49 1.46
N ALA A 49 -0.26 -6.49 1.62
CA ALA A 49 1.18 -6.34 1.68
C ALA A 49 1.86 -7.26 0.68
N LYS A 50 3.02 -6.84 0.18
CA LYS A 50 3.92 -7.68 -0.61
C LYS A 50 5.36 -7.49 -0.14
N THR A 51 6.18 -8.49 -0.37
CA THR A 51 7.63 -8.41 -0.13
C THR A 51 8.34 -8.58 -1.46
N VAL A 52 9.25 -7.66 -1.78
CA VAL A 52 10.19 -7.82 -2.90
C VAL A 52 11.53 -8.19 -2.31
N ALA A 53 12.02 -9.37 -2.64
CA ALA A 53 13.34 -9.83 -2.27
C ALA A 53 14.31 -9.67 -3.45
N THR A 54 15.56 -9.32 -3.16
CA THR A 54 16.64 -9.21 -4.15
C THR A 54 17.89 -9.84 -3.55
N CYS A 55 18.36 -10.90 -4.22
CA CYS A 55 19.60 -11.58 -3.89
C CYS A 55 20.78 -10.90 -4.58
N ASN A 56 21.79 -10.51 -3.80
CA ASN A 56 23.10 -10.19 -4.33
C ASN A 56 23.91 -11.50 -4.43
N THR A 57 24.07 -12.02 -5.64
CA THR A 57 24.77 -13.29 -5.88
C THR A 57 26.28 -13.20 -5.73
N ASP A 58 26.85 -12.00 -5.60
CA ASP A 58 28.28 -11.82 -5.39
C ASP A 58 28.64 -11.88 -3.88
N THR A 59 27.69 -11.48 -3.02
CA THR A 59 27.86 -11.47 -1.56
C THR A 59 26.96 -12.48 -0.84
N CYS A 60 26.08 -13.18 -1.57
CA CYS A 60 25.04 -14.06 -1.04
C CYS A 60 24.08 -13.33 -0.06
N GLU A 61 24.01 -12.00 -0.14
CA GLU A 61 23.17 -11.18 0.72
C GLU A 61 21.77 -11.04 0.13
N CYS A 62 20.76 -11.40 0.92
CA CYS A 62 19.37 -11.14 0.56
C CYS A 62 18.87 -9.82 1.16
N SER A 63 18.43 -8.91 0.30
CA SER A 63 17.69 -7.71 0.70
C SER A 63 16.19 -7.92 0.50
N LYS A 64 15.37 -7.51 1.48
CA LYS A 64 13.90 -7.62 1.42
C LYS A 64 13.26 -6.26 1.66
N MET A 65 12.32 -5.89 0.81
CA MET A 65 11.52 -4.67 0.92
C MET A 65 10.04 -5.01 1.01
N SER A 66 9.42 -4.69 2.14
CA SER A 66 7.97 -4.82 2.31
C SER A 66 7.24 -3.55 1.85
N SER A 67 6.19 -3.74 1.07
CA SER A 67 5.27 -2.69 0.63
C SER A 67 3.87 -2.97 1.14
N ARG A 68 3.13 -1.92 1.51
CA ARG A 68 1.72 -2.00 1.91
C ARG A 68 0.88 -1.05 1.06
N ARG A 69 -0.36 -1.44 0.76
CA ARG A 69 -1.36 -0.57 0.12
C ARG A 69 -2.78 -0.86 0.61
N CYS A 70 -3.68 0.10 0.42
CA CYS A 70 -5.10 -0.14 0.64
C CYS A 70 -5.67 -0.93 -0.53
N ILE A 71 -6.51 -1.92 -0.24
CA ILE A 71 -7.22 -2.71 -1.26
C ILE A 71 -8.29 -1.87 -1.98
N ALA A 72 -8.89 -2.43 -3.02
CA ALA A 72 -10.01 -1.80 -3.71
C ALA A 72 -11.17 -1.51 -2.74
N SER A 73 -11.90 -0.42 -2.98
CA SER A 73 -12.99 0.09 -2.10
C SER A 73 -12.54 0.61 -0.73
N TYR A 74 -11.24 0.78 -0.51
CA TYR A 74 -10.68 1.47 0.65
C TYR A 74 -9.84 2.67 0.21
N TYR A 75 -9.61 3.63 1.10
CA TYR A 75 -8.72 4.76 0.87
C TYR A 75 -7.91 5.10 2.12
N GLY A 76 -6.77 5.74 1.97
CA GLY A 76 -5.91 6.19 3.06
C GLY A 76 -4.46 5.76 2.91
N LEU A 77 -3.72 5.80 4.01
CA LEU A 77 -2.33 5.39 4.07
C LEU A 77 -2.28 3.98 4.66
N ALA A 78 -1.74 3.01 3.94
CA ALA A 78 -1.67 1.61 4.39
C ALA A 78 -0.64 1.35 5.50
N PHE A 79 -0.36 2.36 6.32
CA PHE A 79 0.49 2.31 7.51
C PHE A 79 -0.32 2.82 8.70
N PRO A 80 -0.31 2.13 9.84
CA PRO A 80 -0.73 2.77 11.08
C PRO A 80 0.24 3.93 11.33
N GLN A 81 -0.26 5.16 11.45
CA GLN A 81 0.57 6.23 11.99
C GLN A 81 1.01 5.83 13.39
N LEU A 82 2.27 6.07 13.76
CA LEU A 82 2.78 5.78 15.11
C LEU A 82 1.82 6.36 16.16
N GLY A 83 1.24 5.50 16.99
CA GLY A 83 0.23 5.89 18.00
C GLY A 83 -1.23 5.80 17.57
N SER A 84 -1.53 5.39 16.33
CA SER A 84 -2.89 5.14 15.85
C SER A 84 -3.19 3.64 15.81
N THR A 85 -4.27 3.22 16.47
CA THR A 85 -4.81 1.84 16.40
C THR A 85 -5.57 1.56 15.10
N GLY A 86 -5.66 2.55 14.20
CA GLY A 86 -6.39 2.45 12.94
C GLY A 86 -5.63 1.64 11.89
N THR A 87 -6.39 0.98 11.02
CA THR A 87 -5.87 0.21 9.88
C THR A 87 -5.18 1.06 8.81
N GLY A 88 -5.20 2.39 8.94
CA GLY A 88 -4.68 3.35 7.96
C GLY A 88 -5.51 3.45 6.66
N CYS A 89 -6.29 2.40 6.37
CA CYS A 89 -7.25 2.33 5.27
C CYS A 89 -8.68 2.37 5.78
N THR A 90 -9.46 3.29 5.24
CA THR A 90 -10.87 3.54 5.52
C THR A 90 -11.72 3.08 4.34
N ARG A 91 -12.87 2.43 4.60
CA ARG A 91 -13.76 2.00 3.51
C ARG A 91 -14.33 3.21 2.77
N CYS A 92 -14.39 3.15 1.44
CA CYS A 92 -15.11 4.15 0.65
C CYS A 92 -16.58 4.20 1.09
N PRO A 93 -17.21 5.39 1.14
CA PRO A 93 -18.63 5.50 1.42
C PRO A 93 -19.43 4.71 0.39
N SER A 94 -20.52 4.03 0.78
CA SER A 94 -21.38 3.33 -0.17
C SER A 94 -22.14 4.35 -1.04
N PRO A 95 -22.33 4.12 -2.36
CA PRO A 95 -21.92 2.96 -3.16
C PRO A 95 -20.54 3.11 -3.84
N GLY A 96 -19.64 3.92 -3.28
CA GLY A 96 -18.31 4.20 -3.80
C GLY A 96 -17.31 3.04 -3.70
N THR A 97 -16.38 3.03 -4.64
CA THR A 97 -15.24 2.11 -4.76
C THR A 97 -13.96 2.90 -5.04
N SER A 98 -12.81 2.23 -5.07
CA SER A 98 -11.51 2.82 -5.39
C SER A 98 -10.59 1.76 -5.99
N VAL A 99 -9.52 2.19 -6.66
CA VAL A 99 -8.48 1.31 -7.20
C VAL A 99 -7.44 1.04 -6.11
N ALA A 100 -7.07 -0.23 -5.92
CA ALA A 100 -6.05 -0.62 -4.95
C ALA A 100 -4.71 0.09 -5.22
N GLY A 101 -4.11 0.70 -4.20
CA GLY A 101 -2.82 1.40 -4.30
C GLY A 101 -2.85 2.82 -4.89
N ASP A 102 -3.90 3.21 -5.61
CA ASP A 102 -4.14 4.61 -6.05
C ASP A 102 -5.34 5.21 -5.30
N ASN A 103 -5.29 5.14 -3.98
CA ASN A 103 -6.42 5.45 -3.12
C ASN A 103 -6.01 6.17 -1.83
N ARG A 104 -5.03 7.08 -1.88
CA ARG A 104 -4.52 7.73 -0.65
C ARG A 104 -5.52 8.68 0.03
N THR A 105 -6.49 9.20 -0.72
CA THR A 105 -7.44 10.22 -0.27
C THR A 105 -8.86 9.80 -0.59
N ILE A 106 -9.85 10.35 0.13
CA ILE A 106 -11.28 10.09 -0.14
C ILE A 106 -11.67 10.49 -1.58
N THR A 107 -10.96 11.45 -2.17
CA THR A 107 -11.15 11.88 -3.56
C THR A 107 -10.80 10.84 -4.61
N LYS A 108 -10.19 9.71 -4.21
CA LYS A 108 -9.98 8.54 -5.06
C LYS A 108 -11.12 7.53 -4.96
N CYS A 109 -12.03 7.69 -4.01
CA CYS A 109 -13.28 6.96 -4.04
C CYS A 109 -14.18 7.55 -5.14
N TYR A 110 -14.88 6.68 -5.86
CA TYR A 110 -15.84 7.06 -6.88
C TYR A 110 -17.00 6.09 -6.95
N SER A 111 -18.14 6.54 -7.47
CA SER A 111 -19.24 5.66 -7.85
C SER A 111 -19.43 5.66 -9.36
N THR A 112 -19.88 4.52 -9.89
CA THR A 112 -20.26 4.33 -11.29
C THR A 112 -21.78 4.26 -11.47
N ARG A 113 -22.56 4.35 -10.38
CA ARG A 113 -24.02 4.28 -10.42
C ARG A 113 -24.69 5.19 -9.41
N GLY A 114 -25.88 5.68 -9.77
CA GLY A 114 -26.78 6.42 -8.91
C GLY A 114 -28.13 5.74 -8.77
N SER A 115 -28.95 6.26 -7.87
CA SER A 115 -30.35 5.84 -7.71
C SER A 115 -31.22 7.02 -7.35
N ASP A 116 -32.37 7.12 -8.00
CA ASP A 116 -33.42 8.09 -7.68
C ASP A 116 -34.80 7.39 -7.62
N ALA A 117 -35.88 8.18 -7.56
CA ALA A 117 -37.25 7.66 -7.49
C ALA A 117 -37.69 6.89 -8.75
N THR A 118 -36.97 7.01 -9.86
CA THR A 118 -37.26 6.35 -11.15
C THR A 118 -36.48 5.06 -11.35
N GLY A 119 -35.42 4.83 -10.56
CA GLY A 119 -34.63 3.59 -10.59
C GLY A 119 -33.14 3.84 -10.38
N THR A 120 -32.33 2.84 -10.77
CA THR A 120 -30.86 2.95 -10.77
C THR A 120 -30.36 3.33 -12.15
N PHE A 121 -29.34 4.16 -12.22
CA PHE A 121 -28.70 4.59 -13.45
C PHE A 121 -27.18 4.49 -13.36
N GLU A 122 -26.53 4.28 -14.49
CA GLU A 122 -25.06 4.26 -14.58
C GLU A 122 -24.54 5.63 -15.02
N TYR A 123 -23.43 6.04 -14.42
CA TYR A 123 -22.75 7.26 -14.86
C TYR A 123 -21.87 6.95 -16.07
N THR A 124 -21.83 7.86 -17.04
CA THR A 124 -20.88 7.78 -18.18
C THR A 124 -19.44 8.07 -17.78
N GLN A 125 -19.24 8.74 -16.65
CA GLN A 125 -17.95 9.03 -16.04
C GLN A 125 -18.03 8.78 -14.52
N ASN A 126 -16.92 8.36 -13.91
CA ASN A 126 -16.85 8.14 -12.46
C ASN A 126 -17.20 9.42 -11.68
N CYS A 127 -18.13 9.32 -10.75
CA CYS A 127 -18.45 10.39 -9.80
C CYS A 127 -17.56 10.27 -8.57
N TYR A 128 -16.53 11.11 -8.46
CA TYR A 128 -15.59 11.10 -7.35
C TYR A 128 -16.13 11.83 -6.11
N TYR A 129 -15.79 11.31 -4.94
CA TYR A 129 -16.09 11.96 -3.66
C TYR A 129 -15.17 13.19 -3.47
N THR A 130 -15.58 14.13 -2.64
CA THR A 130 -14.77 15.32 -2.28
C THR A 130 -14.49 15.32 -0.77
N SER A 131 -13.44 16.04 -0.36
CA SER A 131 -13.19 16.38 1.05
C SER A 131 -13.53 17.86 1.25
N GLU A 132 -14.33 18.18 2.27
CA GLU A 132 -14.56 19.56 2.74
C GLU A 132 -13.38 20.06 3.59
#